data_AF-A0A9W6T5X9-F1
#
_entry.id   AF-A0A9W6T5X9-F1
#
_cell.length_a   1.000
_cell.length_b   1.000
_cell.length_c   1.000
_cell.angle_alpha   90.00
_cell.angle_beta   90.00
_cell.angle_gamma   90.00
#
_symmetry.space_group_name_H-M   'P 1'
#
loop_
_entity.id
_entity.type
_entity.pdbx_description
1 polymer ?
#
loop_
_entity_poly.entity_id
_entity_poly.type
_entity_poly.pdbx_seq_one_letter_code
_entity_poly.pdbx_strand_id
1 'polypeptide(L)'
;MIQNSVKIEVKIEVKLIWVIREYRILNWFRNELAHFKGTKCRPIVYVTRPDSPIIINPHFSSTDTESNEKETRENEKSHSMSIDELKEAFEFIEFRTGRVDIDQLLTEELQDSTGTVSIGVCGNPNMVDHVRYAVAERLDACPYRVDYFEELQAW
;
A
#
# COMPACT_ATOMS: atom_id res chain seq x y z
N MET A 1 -23.19 -13.17 -41.94
CA MET A 1 -23.20 -12.30 -40.75
C MET A 1 -21.88 -12.50 -40.03
N ILE A 2 -20.95 -11.56 -40.17
CA ILE A 2 -19.65 -11.60 -39.49
C ILE A 2 -19.87 -10.88 -38.15
N GLN A 3 -19.86 -11.60 -37.04
CA GLN A 3 -19.82 -11.00 -35.71
C GLN A 3 -18.42 -10.40 -35.52
N ASN A 4 -18.33 -9.08 -35.62
CA ASN A 4 -17.16 -8.34 -35.15
C ASN A 4 -17.17 -8.39 -33.61
N SER A 5 -16.40 -9.30 -33.05
CA SER A 5 -16.10 -9.32 -31.62
C SER A 5 -15.26 -8.08 -31.31
N VAL A 6 -15.90 -7.03 -30.81
CA VAL A 6 -15.20 -5.89 -30.20
C VAL A 6 -14.42 -6.45 -29.00
N LYS A 7 -13.09 -6.51 -29.13
CA LYS A 7 -12.24 -6.75 -27.97
C LYS A 7 -12.37 -5.53 -27.07
N ILE A 8 -13.17 -5.64 -26.02
CA ILE A 8 -13.22 -4.65 -24.95
C ILE A 8 -11.85 -4.72 -24.27
N GLU A 9 -11.02 -3.71 -24.48
CA GLU A 9 -9.76 -3.57 -23.77
C GLU A 9 -10.08 -3.16 -22.33
N VAL A 10 -10.18 -4.14 -21.43
CA VAL A 10 -10.47 -3.90 -20.02
C VAL A 10 -9.18 -3.41 -19.36
N LYS A 11 -9.11 -2.11 -19.08
CA LYS A 11 -8.06 -1.52 -18.26
C LYS A 11 -8.31 -1.90 -16.79
N ILE A 12 -7.64 -2.94 -16.31
CA ILE A 12 -7.66 -3.33 -14.90
C ILE A 12 -6.52 -2.59 -14.18
N GLU A 13 -6.88 -1.73 -13.23
CA GLU A 13 -5.96 -1.09 -12.30
C GLU A 13 -6.26 -1.59 -10.88
N VAL A 14 -5.22 -1.90 -10.12
CA VAL A 14 -5.34 -2.27 -8.69
C VAL A 14 -4.55 -1.25 -7.89
N LYS A 15 -5.18 -0.58 -6.93
CA LYS A 15 -4.51 0.38 -6.03
C LYS A 15 -4.43 -0.23 -4.63
N LEU A 16 -3.23 -0.33 -4.08
CA LEU A 16 -3.03 -0.74 -2.69
C LEU A 16 -2.80 0.52 -1.85
N ILE A 17 -3.81 0.94 -1.09
CA ILE A 17 -3.70 2.08 -0.18
C ILE A 17 -3.26 1.57 1.19
N TRP A 18 -2.03 1.89 1.59
CA TRP A 18 -1.47 1.40 2.86
C TRP A 18 -1.11 2.56 3.79
N VAL A 19 -1.79 2.63 4.93
CA VAL A 19 -1.53 3.64 5.96
C VAL A 19 -0.58 3.07 7.01
N ILE A 20 0.61 3.65 7.12
CA ILE A 20 1.63 3.28 8.10
C ILE A 20 1.98 4.45 9.01
N ARG A 21 2.58 4.13 10.16
CA ARG A 21 3.02 5.17 11.10
C ARG A 21 4.38 5.74 10.70
N GLU A 22 5.34 4.89 10.41
CA GLU A 22 6.76 5.25 10.25
C GLU A 22 7.36 4.47 9.09
N TYR A 23 8.31 5.05 8.36
CA TYR A 23 8.99 4.40 7.22
C TYR A 23 9.70 3.09 7.59
N ARG A 24 10.14 2.94 8.84
CA ARG A 24 10.84 1.74 9.32
C ARG A 24 10.03 0.45 9.12
N ILE A 25 8.70 0.52 9.10
CA ILE A 25 7.83 -0.66 8.86
C ILE A 25 8.12 -1.28 7.49
N LEU A 26 8.53 -0.48 6.49
CA LEU A 26 8.81 -0.95 5.14
C LEU A 26 9.99 -1.93 5.08
N ASN A 27 10.89 -1.89 6.08
CA ASN A 27 12.00 -2.84 6.15
C ASN A 27 11.50 -4.28 6.32
N TRP A 28 10.43 -4.49 7.08
CA TRP A 28 9.86 -5.82 7.29
C TRP A 28 9.14 -6.36 6.06
N PHE A 29 8.65 -5.47 5.19
CA PHE A 29 7.89 -5.83 4.00
C PHE A 29 8.71 -5.63 2.71
N ARG A 30 10.03 -5.47 2.81
CA ARG A 30 10.87 -5.09 1.67
C ARG A 30 10.75 -6.09 0.51
N ASN A 31 10.76 -7.38 0.84
CA ASN A 31 10.67 -8.45 -0.16
C ASN A 31 9.29 -8.44 -0.81
N GLU A 32 8.23 -8.37 -0.02
CA GLU A 32 6.84 -8.33 -0.46
C GLU A 32 6.58 -7.11 -1.35
N LEU A 33 7.06 -5.93 -0.95
CA LEU A 33 6.94 -4.71 -1.72
C LEU A 33 7.66 -4.82 -3.08
N ALA A 34 8.83 -5.45 -3.13
CA ALA A 34 9.56 -5.66 -4.38
C ALA A 34 8.77 -6.49 -5.41
N HIS A 35 7.86 -7.37 -4.96
CA HIS A 35 7.02 -8.17 -5.85
C HIS A 35 5.95 -7.33 -6.60
N PHE A 36 5.66 -6.10 -6.16
CA PHE A 36 4.76 -5.22 -6.91
C PHE A 36 5.41 -4.62 -8.15
N LYS A 37 6.75 -4.57 -8.24
CA LYS A 37 7.46 -3.99 -9.38
C LYS A 37 7.10 -4.73 -10.67
N GLY A 38 6.58 -4.00 -11.65
CA GLY A 38 6.15 -4.55 -12.95
C GLY A 38 4.76 -5.21 -12.95
N THR A 39 4.04 -5.20 -11.82
CA THR A 39 2.65 -5.66 -11.76
C THR A 39 1.68 -4.53 -12.12
N LYS A 40 0.38 -4.86 -12.21
CA LYS A 40 -0.70 -3.87 -12.36
C LYS A 40 -1.13 -3.23 -11.03
N CYS A 41 -0.51 -3.63 -9.92
CA CYS A 41 -0.77 -3.05 -8.62
C CYS A 41 0.05 -1.76 -8.45
N ARG A 42 -0.61 -0.69 -8.04
CA ARG A 42 -0.01 0.60 -7.72
C ARG A 42 -0.09 0.84 -6.21
N PRO A 43 0.99 0.60 -5.46
CA PRO A 43 1.00 0.88 -4.03
C PRO A 43 1.09 2.38 -3.75
N ILE A 44 0.26 2.86 -2.83
CA ILE A 44 0.27 4.22 -2.32
C ILE A 44 0.38 4.14 -0.80
N VAL A 45 1.51 4.60 -0.25
CA VAL A 45 1.81 4.50 1.17
C VAL A 45 1.63 5.87 1.83
N TYR A 46 0.70 5.95 2.78
CA TYR A 46 0.49 7.12 3.63
C TYR A 46 1.29 6.97 4.93
N VAL A 47 2.21 7.89 5.19
CA VAL A 47 3.06 7.89 6.39
C VAL A 47 2.59 8.98 7.35
N THR A 48 2.03 8.57 8.50
CA THR A 48 1.43 9.51 9.46
C THR A 48 2.44 10.18 10.40
N ARG A 49 3.69 9.66 10.49
CA ARG A 49 4.82 10.26 11.23
C ARG A 49 6.12 10.18 10.42
N PRO A 50 6.26 11.01 9.37
CA PRO A 50 7.39 10.93 8.44
C PRO A 50 8.74 11.31 9.06
N ASP A 51 8.74 12.14 10.12
CA ASP A 51 9.97 12.67 10.74
C ASP A 51 10.64 11.69 11.72
N SER A 52 10.14 10.46 11.81
CA SER A 52 10.67 9.46 12.73
C SER A 52 12.05 8.96 12.26
N PRO A 53 13.03 8.77 13.16
CA PRO A 53 14.36 8.30 12.77
C PRO A 53 14.30 6.95 12.04
N ILE A 54 14.86 6.91 10.84
CA ILE A 54 15.00 5.66 10.09
C ILE A 54 16.27 4.97 10.52
N ILE A 55 16.13 3.97 11.39
CA ILE A 55 17.22 3.03 11.68
C ILE A 55 16.98 1.82 10.79
N ILE A 56 17.61 1.81 9.61
CA ILE A 56 17.63 0.61 8.75
C ILE A 56 18.78 -0.25 9.24
N ASN A 57 18.46 -1.45 9.70
CA ASN A 57 19.49 -2.45 9.94
C ASN A 57 19.71 -3.19 8.62
N PRO A 58 20.86 -3.03 7.93
CA PRO A 58 21.11 -3.66 6.63
C PRO A 58 21.11 -5.21 6.71
N HIS A 59 21.12 -5.77 7.92
CA HIS A 59 21.18 -7.20 8.17
C HIS A 59 19.82 -7.92 8.29
N PHE A 60 18.68 -7.25 8.12
CA PHE A 60 17.36 -7.92 8.05
C PHE A 60 17.12 -8.57 6.68
N SER A 61 18.17 -9.13 6.09
CA SER A 61 18.07 -10.14 5.04
C SER A 61 17.93 -11.47 5.75
N SER A 62 16.77 -12.11 5.60
CA SER A 62 16.48 -13.45 6.11
C SER A 62 17.64 -14.41 5.83
N THR A 63 18.37 -14.78 6.88
CA THR A 63 19.10 -16.05 6.90
C THR A 63 19.02 -16.54 8.34
N ASP A 64 17.95 -17.28 8.63
CA ASP A 64 17.93 -18.19 9.76
C ASP A 64 19.02 -19.24 9.49
N THR A 65 20.21 -18.99 9.99
CA THR A 65 21.24 -20.03 10.11
C THR A 65 21.80 -19.91 11.51
N GLU A 66 21.32 -20.81 12.37
CA GLU A 66 21.94 -21.11 13.65
C GLU A 66 23.45 -21.33 13.42
N SER A 67 24.30 -20.42 13.92
CA SER A 67 25.62 -20.80 14.42
C SER A 67 26.35 -19.67 15.15
N ASN A 68 26.65 -19.97 16.41
CA ASN A 68 27.82 -19.60 17.21
C ASN A 68 28.07 -18.13 17.58
N GLU A 69 27.86 -17.90 18.88
CA GLU A 69 28.48 -16.91 19.72
C GLU A 69 29.99 -16.74 19.42
N LYS A 70 30.37 -15.58 18.88
CA LYS A 70 31.66 -14.95 19.17
C LYS A 70 31.49 -13.43 19.24
N GLU A 71 31.67 -12.92 20.46
CA GLU A 71 31.88 -11.51 20.74
C GLU A 71 32.95 -10.93 19.80
N THR A 72 32.56 -10.02 18.92
CA THR A 72 33.50 -9.06 18.33
C THR A 72 32.86 -7.69 18.43
N ARG A 73 33.38 -6.89 19.37
CA ARG A 73 33.05 -5.47 19.52
C ARG A 73 33.73 -4.73 18.38
N GLU A 74 33.08 -4.69 17.22
CA GLU A 74 33.47 -3.80 16.13
C GLU A 74 32.36 -2.80 15.87
N ASN A 75 32.81 -1.58 15.65
CA ASN A 75 32.05 -0.35 15.58
C ASN A 75 31.23 -0.34 14.27
N GLU A 76 30.15 -1.12 14.22
CA GLU A 76 29.23 -1.15 13.09
C GLU A 76 28.57 0.22 12.98
N LYS A 77 29.08 1.05 12.06
CA LYS A 77 28.36 2.23 11.58
C LYS A 77 27.06 1.72 10.98
N SER A 78 25.99 1.75 11.76
CA SER A 78 24.63 1.57 11.26
C SER A 78 24.44 2.56 10.11
N HIS A 79 24.48 2.07 8.88
CA HIS A 79 24.27 2.90 7.71
C HIS A 79 22.79 3.26 7.70
N SER A 80 22.46 4.41 8.30
CA SER A 80 21.11 4.96 8.28
C SER A 80 20.79 5.40 6.86
N MET A 81 20.03 4.59 6.14
CA MET A 81 19.47 4.99 4.85
C MET A 81 18.56 6.21 5.05
N SER A 82 18.74 7.21 4.21
CA SER A 82 17.88 8.40 4.14
C SER A 82 16.48 8.05 3.59
N ILE A 83 15.52 8.94 3.81
CA ILE A 83 14.18 8.82 3.21
C ILE A 83 14.28 8.81 1.68
N ASP A 84 15.20 9.57 1.10
CA ASP A 84 15.35 9.70 -0.34
C ASP A 84 15.87 8.40 -0.98
N GLU A 85 16.89 7.78 -0.38
CA GLU A 85 17.39 6.46 -0.82
C GLU A 85 16.30 5.37 -0.70
N LEU A 86 15.47 5.43 0.35
CA LEU A 86 14.34 4.51 0.50
C LEU A 86 13.30 4.72 -0.60
N LYS A 87 12.95 5.98 -0.90
CA LYS A 87 12.00 6.30 -1.97
C LYS A 87 12.53 5.90 -3.35
N GLU A 88 13.84 6.04 -3.58
CA GLU A 88 14.50 5.59 -4.80
C GLU A 88 14.44 4.06 -4.92
N ALA A 89 14.73 3.34 -3.83
CA ALA A 89 14.64 1.88 -3.80
C ALA A 89 13.21 1.36 -4.09
N PHE A 90 12.19 2.16 -3.78
CA PHE A 90 10.78 1.88 -4.00
C PHE A 90 10.14 2.87 -4.99
N GLU A 91 10.82 3.19 -6.10
CA GLU A 91 10.35 4.15 -7.13
C GLU A 91 8.93 3.87 -7.68
N PHE A 92 8.47 2.62 -7.60
CA PHE A 92 7.15 2.17 -8.06
C PHE A 92 6.05 2.37 -7.01
N ILE A 93 6.39 2.87 -5.82
CA ILE A 93 5.47 3.17 -4.72
C ILE A 93 5.29 4.69 -4.62
N GLU A 94 4.05 5.14 -4.55
CA GLU A 94 3.75 6.55 -4.27
C GLU A 94 3.76 6.78 -2.75
N PHE A 95 4.62 7.67 -2.26
CA PHE A 95 4.67 8.04 -0.84
C PHE A 95 3.94 9.36 -0.58
N ARG A 96 2.96 9.33 0.33
CA ARG A 96 2.21 10.51 0.81
C ARG A 96 2.42 10.66 2.31
N THR A 97 2.46 11.88 2.82
CA THR A 97 2.56 12.15 4.26
C THR A 97 1.22 12.56 4.83
N GLY A 98 0.93 12.15 6.07
CA GLY A 98 -0.32 12.48 6.77
C GLY A 98 -1.34 11.34 6.75
N ARG A 99 -2.56 11.64 7.19
CA ARG A 99 -3.69 10.70 7.17
C ARG A 99 -4.33 10.71 5.78
N VAL A 100 -4.87 9.57 5.38
CA VAL A 100 -5.69 9.48 4.16
C VAL A 100 -7.01 10.23 4.38
N ASP A 101 -7.37 11.07 3.42
CA ASP A 101 -8.71 11.63 3.32
C ASP A 101 -9.57 10.62 2.55
N ILE A 102 -10.35 9.82 3.30
CA ILE A 102 -11.18 8.75 2.74
C ILE A 102 -12.28 9.31 1.84
N ASP A 103 -12.85 10.46 2.20
CA ASP A 103 -13.94 11.07 1.46
C ASP A 103 -13.46 11.59 0.11
N GLN A 104 -12.33 12.29 0.09
CA GLN A 104 -11.71 12.73 -1.16
C GLN A 104 -11.27 11.54 -2.00
N LEU A 105 -10.57 10.56 -1.42
CA LEU A 105 -10.09 9.38 -2.13
C LEU A 105 -11.23 8.64 -2.83
N LEU A 106 -12.31 8.32 -2.11
CA LEU A 106 -13.43 7.59 -2.70
C LEU A 106 -14.18 8.42 -3.75
N THR A 107 -14.24 9.75 -3.58
CA THR A 107 -14.86 10.62 -4.58
C THR A 107 -14.08 10.58 -5.88
N GLU A 108 -12.76 10.75 -5.83
CA GLU A 108 -11.87 10.70 -7.00
C GLU A 108 -11.93 9.32 -7.66
N GLU A 109 -11.78 8.23 -6.90
CA GLU A 109 -11.75 6.86 -7.45
C GLU A 109 -13.07 6.45 -8.10
N LEU A 110 -14.21 6.85 -7.54
CA LEU A 110 -15.52 6.52 -8.11
C LEU A 110 -15.88 7.41 -9.30
N GLN A 111 -15.48 8.68 -9.31
CA GLN A 111 -15.72 9.60 -10.44
C GLN A 111 -14.83 9.30 -11.65
N ASP A 112 -13.55 8.97 -11.41
CA ASP A 112 -12.59 8.65 -12.47
C ASP A 112 -12.72 7.21 -12.99
N SER A 113 -13.56 6.40 -12.34
CA SER A 113 -13.82 5.03 -12.78
C SER A 113 -14.48 5.00 -14.16
N THR A 114 -14.05 4.07 -15.00
CA THR A 114 -14.64 3.82 -16.33
C THR A 114 -15.39 2.48 -16.38
N GLY A 115 -15.61 1.87 -15.21
CA GLY A 115 -16.23 0.57 -15.06
C GLY A 115 -16.44 0.22 -13.59
N THR A 116 -16.80 -1.04 -13.33
CA THR A 116 -17.05 -1.56 -11.98
C THR A 116 -15.85 -1.34 -11.06
N VAL A 117 -16.12 -0.88 -9.84
CA VAL A 117 -15.10 -0.64 -8.81
C VAL A 117 -15.31 -1.63 -7.66
N SER A 118 -14.22 -2.22 -7.19
CA SER A 118 -14.20 -3.07 -6.00
C SER A 118 -13.36 -2.42 -4.92
N ILE A 119 -13.91 -2.28 -3.72
CA ILE A 119 -13.26 -1.65 -2.58
C ILE A 119 -13.12 -2.70 -1.48
N GLY A 120 -11.88 -3.02 -1.13
CA GLY A 120 -11.55 -3.88 0.01
C GLY A 120 -10.91 -3.08 1.12
N VAL A 121 -11.34 -3.27 2.37
CA VAL A 121 -10.74 -2.60 3.53
C VAL A 121 -10.43 -3.59 4.65
N CYS A 122 -9.23 -3.46 5.21
CA CYS A 122 -8.77 -4.16 6.41
C CYS A 122 -7.94 -3.18 7.25
N GLY A 123 -8.29 -2.99 8.52
CA GLY A 123 -7.55 -2.07 9.38
C GLY A 123 -8.28 -1.69 10.66
N ASN A 124 -7.98 -0.51 11.19
CA ASN A 124 -8.60 -0.01 12.41
C ASN A 124 -10.14 0.08 12.24
N PRO A 125 -10.94 -0.37 13.22
CA PRO A 125 -12.40 -0.35 13.12
C PRO A 125 -12.98 1.03 12.76
N ASN A 126 -12.44 2.12 13.30
CA ASN A 126 -12.93 3.47 12.97
C ASN A 126 -12.67 3.84 11.51
N MET A 127 -11.54 3.40 10.94
CA MET A 127 -11.24 3.63 9.53
C MET A 127 -12.14 2.77 8.63
N VAL A 128 -12.35 1.51 9.00
CA VAL A 128 -13.27 0.60 8.30
C VAL A 128 -14.68 1.19 8.30
N ASP A 129 -15.16 1.65 9.46
CA ASP A 129 -16.45 2.33 9.61
C ASP A 129 -16.57 3.57 8.73
N HIS A 130 -15.51 4.41 8.70
CA HIS A 130 -15.49 5.60 7.86
C HIS A 130 -15.54 5.25 6.37
N VAL A 131 -14.75 4.26 5.92
CA VAL A 131 -14.80 3.78 4.53
C VAL A 131 -16.19 3.26 4.18
N ARG A 132 -16.79 2.43 5.04
CA ARG A 132 -18.14 1.89 4.80
C ARG A 132 -19.17 3.00 4.64
N TYR A 133 -19.16 3.96 5.57
CA TYR A 133 -20.06 5.11 5.53
C TYR A 133 -19.85 5.92 4.24
N ALA A 134 -18.60 6.25 3.91
CA ALA A 134 -18.27 7.05 2.76
C ALA A 134 -18.61 6.36 1.42
N VAL A 135 -18.48 5.02 1.33
CA VAL A 135 -18.93 4.25 0.17
C VAL A 135 -20.45 4.28 0.06
N ALA A 136 -21.17 4.02 1.15
CA ALA A 136 -22.64 3.98 1.15
C ALA A 136 -23.27 5.30 0.65
N GLU A 137 -22.73 6.44 1.09
CA GLU A 137 -23.17 7.78 0.68
C GLU A 137 -22.92 8.08 -0.82
N ARG A 138 -22.12 7.27 -1.50
CA ARG A 138 -21.68 7.50 -2.90
C ARG A 138 -22.17 6.44 -3.88
N LEU A 139 -22.90 5.43 -3.43
CA LEU A 139 -23.40 4.35 -4.30
C LEU A 139 -24.26 4.88 -5.45
N ASP A 140 -25.13 5.87 -5.17
CA ASP A 140 -26.02 6.46 -6.17
C ASP A 140 -25.30 7.43 -7.12
N ALA A 141 -24.10 7.91 -6.75
CA ALA A 141 -23.33 8.86 -7.53
C ALA A 141 -22.41 8.18 -8.57
N CYS A 142 -22.11 6.89 -8.39
CA CYS A 142 -21.30 6.13 -9.33
C CYS A 142 -22.18 5.52 -10.44
N PRO A 143 -21.88 5.75 -11.73
CA PRO A 143 -22.65 5.17 -12.83
C PRO A 143 -22.42 3.66 -13.00
N TYR A 144 -21.44 3.09 -12.28
CA TYR A 144 -21.05 1.69 -12.36
C TYR A 144 -21.33 0.96 -11.04
N ARG A 145 -21.36 -0.37 -11.11
CA ARG A 145 -21.45 -1.21 -9.90
C ARG A 145 -20.25 -0.95 -8.99
N VAL A 146 -20.53 -0.80 -7.70
CA VAL A 146 -19.52 -0.73 -6.64
C VAL A 146 -19.69 -1.94 -5.73
N ASP A 147 -18.63 -2.75 -5.62
CA ASP A 147 -18.57 -3.86 -4.68
C ASP A 147 -17.72 -3.47 -3.47
N TYR A 148 -18.16 -3.85 -2.27
CA TYR A 148 -17.51 -3.52 -1.02
C TYR A 148 -17.24 -4.77 -0.20
N PHE A 149 -16.00 -4.89 0.30
CA PHE A 149 -15.52 -6.01 1.08
C PHE A 149 -14.81 -5.50 2.34
N GLU A 150 -15.19 -6.04 3.49
CA GLU A 150 -14.50 -5.83 4.76
C GLU A 150 -13.80 -7.13 5.15
N GLU A 151 -12.50 -7.05 5.43
CA GLU A 151 -11.75 -8.15 6.01
C GLU A 151 -11.35 -7.79 7.44
N LEU A 152 -11.85 -8.58 8.40
CA LEU A 152 -11.43 -8.54 9.80
C LEU A 152 -10.48 -9.71 10.04
N GLN A 153 -9.18 -9.47 9.94
CA GLN A 153 -8.20 -10.45 10.40
C GLN A 153 -8.11 -10.39 11.93
N ALA A 154 -8.82 -11.31 12.60
CA ALA A 154 -8.56 -11.63 14.00
C ALA A 154 -7.34 -12.57 14.05
N TRP A 155 -6.29 -12.16 14.77
CA TRP A 155 -5.09 -12.94 15.03
C TRP A 155 -5.13 -13.47 16.46
#